data_AF-A0A1M3G8U7-F1
#
_entry.id   AF-A0A1M3G8U7-F1
#
_cell.length_a   1.000
_cell.length_b   1.000
_cell.length_c   1.000
_cell.angle_alpha   90.00
_cell.angle_beta   90.00
_cell.angle_gamma   90.00
#
_symmetry.space_group_name_H-M   'P 1'
#
loop_
_entity.id
_entity.type
_entity.pdbx_description
1 polymer ?
#
loop_
_entity_poly.entity_id
_entity_poly.type
_entity_poly.pdbx_seq_one_letter_code
_entity_poly.pdbx_strand_id
1 'polypeptide(L)'
;MAYTMDDELISLFNRAQSDTYKVHDHALSDLRFLIERFTMNRYSEREREDYLDFFYNKNLIDYRLDSEKLDLIKHFLFFLLFNFPDRAESVAKCVKVLFDPSIYEAICSAIEFYMEKNDLATYELIFGITDTTNSAEYFKNKRVVELFQRIRKSGGKFSAALIEDVFNFYNENEKNISS
;
A
#
# COMPACT_ATOMS: atom_id res chain seq x y z
N MET A 1 22.31 -24.07 -9.09
CA MET A 1 21.60 -23.20 -10.06
C MET A 1 21.61 -21.81 -9.46
N ALA A 2 22.17 -20.83 -10.17
CA ALA A 2 22.06 -19.43 -9.74
C ALA A 2 20.61 -19.02 -9.99
N TYR A 3 19.83 -18.86 -8.92
CA TYR A 3 18.52 -18.21 -9.01
C TYR A 3 18.79 -16.79 -9.52
N THR A 4 18.18 -16.44 -10.65
CA THR A 4 18.19 -15.05 -11.10
C THR A 4 17.32 -14.25 -10.14
N MET A 5 17.64 -12.97 -9.93
CA MET A 5 16.85 -12.09 -9.06
C MET A 5 15.34 -12.12 -9.44
N ASP A 6 15.01 -12.33 -10.72
CA ASP A 6 13.62 -12.41 -11.18
C ASP A 6 12.88 -13.67 -10.67
N ASP A 7 13.60 -14.77 -10.40
CA ASP A 7 13.00 -16.01 -9.87
C ASP A 7 12.45 -15.83 -8.44
N GLU A 8 13.10 -14.97 -7.63
CA GLU A 8 12.66 -14.68 -6.26
C GLU A 8 11.36 -13.86 -6.24
N LEU A 9 11.21 -12.90 -7.17
CA LEU A 9 9.97 -12.13 -7.31
C LEU A 9 8.82 -13.01 -7.83
N ILE A 10 9.09 -13.88 -8.81
CA ILE A 10 8.11 -14.87 -9.30
C ILE A 10 7.70 -15.82 -8.16
N SER A 11 8.66 -16.29 -7.36
CA SER A 11 8.40 -17.13 -6.19
C SER A 11 7.49 -16.43 -5.18
N LEU A 12 7.73 -15.14 -4.91
CA LEU A 12 6.85 -14.33 -4.06
C LEU A 12 5.43 -14.24 -4.62
N PHE A 13 5.26 -13.98 -5.93
CA PHE A 13 3.94 -13.90 -6.54
C PHE A 13 3.17 -15.22 -6.47
N ASN A 14 3.85 -16.35 -6.68
CA ASN A 14 3.24 -17.67 -6.56
C ASN A 14 2.84 -17.96 -5.10
N ARG A 15 3.70 -17.62 -4.14
CA ARG A 15 3.42 -17.82 -2.72
C ARG A 15 2.29 -16.93 -2.21
N ALA A 16 2.22 -15.67 -2.65
CA ALA A 16 1.14 -14.74 -2.34
C ALA A 16 -0.22 -15.20 -2.91
N GLN A 17 -0.20 -16.06 -3.93
CA GLN A 17 -1.40 -16.70 -4.48
C GLN A 17 -1.82 -17.98 -3.73
N SER A 18 -0.99 -18.51 -2.83
CA SER A 18 -1.23 -19.76 -2.12
C SER A 18 -2.48 -19.73 -1.24
N ASP A 19 -3.25 -20.82 -1.26
CA ASP A 19 -4.38 -21.05 -0.35
C ASP A 19 -3.95 -21.28 1.11
N THR A 20 -2.66 -21.49 1.37
CA THR A 20 -2.15 -21.62 2.73
C THR A 20 -1.90 -20.25 3.34
N TYR A 21 -2.71 -19.87 4.35
CA TYR A 21 -2.65 -18.57 5.03
C TYR A 21 -1.22 -18.09 5.33
N LYS A 22 -0.44 -18.88 6.07
CA LYS A 22 0.92 -18.51 6.45
C LYS A 22 1.83 -18.30 5.24
N VAL A 23 1.61 -19.04 4.14
CA VAL A 23 2.46 -18.93 2.96
C VAL A 23 2.22 -17.61 2.23
N HIS A 24 0.96 -17.25 2.01
CA HIS A 24 0.64 -15.99 1.33
C HIS A 24 0.91 -14.78 2.21
N ASP A 25 0.62 -14.85 3.51
CA ASP A 25 0.80 -13.71 4.40
C ASP A 25 2.29 -13.37 4.59
N HIS A 26 3.14 -14.40 4.72
CA HIS A 26 4.59 -14.20 4.73
C HIS A 26 5.09 -13.60 3.40
N ALA A 27 4.57 -14.05 2.25
CA ALA A 27 4.97 -13.53 0.95
C ALA A 27 4.52 -12.07 0.74
N LEU A 28 3.31 -11.71 1.18
CA LEU A 28 2.83 -10.33 1.13
C LEU A 28 3.60 -9.43 2.12
N SER A 29 3.97 -9.93 3.29
CA SER A 29 4.84 -9.22 4.23
C SER A 29 6.22 -8.95 3.62
N ASP A 30 6.85 -9.97 3.02
CA ASP A 30 8.13 -9.82 2.32
C ASP A 30 8.01 -8.79 1.18
N LEU A 31 6.94 -8.87 0.39
CA LEU A 31 6.69 -7.95 -0.72
C LEU A 31 6.51 -6.50 -0.23
N ARG A 32 5.78 -6.29 0.88
CA ARG A 32 5.63 -4.97 1.50
C ARG A 32 6.97 -4.35 1.83
N PHE A 33 7.88 -5.10 2.45
CA PHE A 33 9.20 -4.59 2.84
C PHE A 33 10.11 -4.33 1.65
N LEU A 34 10.00 -5.11 0.57
CA LEU A 34 10.69 -4.79 -0.69
C LEU A 34 10.22 -3.46 -1.26
N ILE A 35 8.89 -3.24 -1.30
CA ILE A 35 8.31 -1.99 -1.80
C ILE A 35 8.73 -0.82 -0.93
N GLU A 36 8.57 -0.92 0.39
CA GLU A 36 8.89 0.15 1.34
C GLU A 36 10.36 0.61 1.20
N ARG A 37 11.29 -0.35 1.12
CA ARG A 37 12.71 -0.02 0.93
C ARG A 37 12.96 0.72 -0.37
N PHE A 38 12.31 0.32 -1.46
CA PHE A 38 12.44 0.98 -2.74
C PHE A 38 11.89 2.40 -2.69
N THR A 39 10.67 2.58 -2.20
CA THR A 39 9.97 3.87 -2.20
C THR A 39 10.57 4.88 -1.22
N MET A 40 11.21 4.40 -0.15
CA MET A 40 11.92 5.22 0.83
C MET A 40 13.44 5.31 0.60
N ASN A 41 13.98 4.64 -0.43
CA ASN A 41 15.41 4.55 -0.71
C ASN A 41 16.25 4.04 0.50
N ARG A 42 15.74 3.03 1.21
CA ARG A 42 16.34 2.47 2.45
C ARG A 42 17.19 1.23 2.17
N TYR A 43 18.46 1.44 1.83
CA TYR A 43 19.40 0.38 1.44
C TYR A 43 20.76 0.44 2.16
N SER A 44 20.89 1.23 3.22
CA SER A 44 22.11 1.26 4.03
C SER A 44 22.28 0.02 4.91
N GLU A 45 23.49 -0.27 5.40
CA GLU A 45 23.75 -1.42 6.28
C GLU A 45 22.93 -1.36 7.58
N ARG A 46 22.79 -0.15 8.16
CA ARG A 46 21.97 0.05 9.36
C ARG A 46 20.51 -0.33 9.11
N GLU A 47 19.95 0.09 7.99
CA GLU A 47 18.57 -0.25 7.64
C GLU A 47 18.44 -1.73 7.28
N ARG A 48 19.44 -2.29 6.62
CA ARG A 48 19.50 -3.73 6.33
C ARG A 48 19.41 -4.55 7.62
N GLU A 49 20.13 -4.14 8.68
CA GLU A 49 20.04 -4.76 9.99
C GLU A 49 18.63 -4.64 10.60
N ASP A 50 17.98 -3.48 10.48
CA ASP A 50 16.59 -3.30 10.93
C ASP A 50 15.64 -4.29 10.21
N TYR A 51 15.88 -4.57 8.92
CA TYR A 51 15.05 -5.45 8.10
C TYR A 51 15.35 -6.95 8.27
N LEU A 52 16.46 -7.32 8.92
CA LEU A 52 16.82 -8.73 9.13
C LEU A 52 15.72 -9.50 9.84
N ASP A 53 15.06 -8.92 10.84
CA ASP A 53 14.03 -9.62 11.63
C ASP A 53 12.66 -9.65 10.94
N PHE A 54 12.45 -8.79 9.95
CA PHE A 54 11.15 -8.59 9.31
C PHE A 54 10.91 -9.47 8.08
N PHE A 55 11.95 -9.80 7.32
CA PHE A 55 11.83 -10.70 6.16
C PHE A 55 11.68 -12.16 6.59
N TYR A 56 10.67 -12.85 6.09
CA TYR A 56 10.53 -14.30 6.18
C TYR A 56 11.50 -15.01 5.22
N ASN A 57 11.63 -14.51 3.99
CA ASN A 57 12.66 -14.97 3.05
C ASN A 57 13.93 -14.11 3.15
N LYS A 58 14.96 -14.64 3.81
CA LYS A 58 16.24 -13.93 4.02
C LYS A 58 17.01 -13.67 2.72
N ASN A 59 16.72 -14.38 1.63
CA ASN A 59 17.35 -14.10 0.34
C ASN A 59 16.96 -12.72 -0.23
N LEU A 60 15.84 -12.15 0.24
CA LEU A 60 15.33 -10.87 -0.24
C LEU A 60 15.96 -9.65 0.43
N ILE A 61 16.79 -9.84 1.46
CA ILE A 61 17.39 -8.74 2.22
C ILE A 61 18.26 -7.84 1.32
N ASP A 62 18.95 -8.42 0.35
CA ASP A 62 19.80 -7.67 -0.57
C ASP A 62 19.14 -7.44 -1.94
N TYR A 63 17.87 -7.85 -2.08
CA TYR A 63 17.09 -7.68 -3.28
C TYR A 63 16.71 -6.21 -3.51
N ARG A 64 16.97 -5.71 -4.71
CA ARG A 64 16.68 -4.33 -5.11
C ARG A 64 15.64 -4.32 -6.23
N LEU A 65 14.59 -3.55 -6.02
CA LEU A 65 13.62 -3.26 -7.06
C LEU A 65 14.17 -2.20 -8.02
N ASP A 66 13.71 -2.27 -9.26
CA ASP A 66 13.77 -1.20 -10.23
C ASP A 66 12.33 -0.78 -10.59
N SER A 67 12.19 0.27 -11.40
CA SER A 67 10.88 0.81 -11.76
C SER A 67 10.01 -0.21 -12.52
N GLU A 68 10.62 -1.04 -13.38
CA GLU A 68 9.89 -2.06 -14.15
C GLU A 68 9.29 -3.13 -13.23
N LYS A 69 10.08 -3.61 -12.26
CA LYS A 69 9.62 -4.55 -11.24
C LYS A 69 8.54 -3.93 -10.36
N LEU A 70 8.66 -2.65 -10.01
CA LEU A 70 7.63 -1.97 -9.24
C LEU A 70 6.31 -1.90 -10.00
N ASP A 71 6.34 -1.63 -11.31
CA ASP A 71 5.13 -1.63 -12.14
C ASP A 71 4.49 -3.02 -12.21
N LEU A 72 5.28 -4.09 -12.36
CA LEU A 72 4.77 -5.47 -12.29
C LEU A 72 4.11 -5.76 -10.94
N ILE A 73 4.72 -5.31 -9.83
CA ILE A 73 4.17 -5.45 -8.49
C ILE A 73 2.84 -4.71 -8.36
N LYS A 74 2.70 -3.48 -8.88
CA LYS A 74 1.43 -2.74 -8.86
C LYS A 74 0.31 -3.55 -9.52
N HIS A 75 0.55 -4.04 -10.74
CA HIS A 75 -0.45 -4.86 -11.46
C HIS A 75 -0.81 -6.12 -10.66
N PHE A 76 0.19 -6.80 -10.11
CA PHE A 76 -0.02 -8.00 -9.31
C PHE A 76 -0.81 -7.73 -8.02
N LEU A 77 -0.51 -6.65 -7.30
CA LEU A 77 -1.22 -6.28 -6.09
C LEU A 77 -2.69 -5.98 -6.38
N PHE A 78 -3.00 -5.19 -7.42
CA PHE A 78 -4.40 -4.93 -7.78
C PHE A 78 -5.11 -6.19 -8.30
N PHE A 79 -4.43 -7.07 -9.03
CA PHE A 79 -4.96 -8.39 -9.36
C PHE A 79 -5.33 -9.18 -8.10
N LEU A 80 -4.43 -9.29 -7.13
CA LEU A 80 -4.71 -9.98 -5.86
C LEU A 80 -5.88 -9.32 -5.11
N LEU A 81 -5.87 -7.99 -5.05
CA LEU A 81 -6.86 -7.21 -4.34
C LEU A 81 -8.27 -7.45 -4.88
N PHE A 82 -8.47 -7.69 -6.17
CA PHE A 82 -9.81 -7.94 -6.72
C PHE A 82 -10.19 -9.41 -6.85
N ASN A 83 -9.22 -10.34 -6.83
CA ASN A 83 -9.47 -11.77 -7.04
C ASN A 83 -9.35 -12.62 -5.77
N PHE A 84 -8.73 -12.11 -4.70
CA PHE A 84 -8.52 -12.81 -3.43
C PHE A 84 -8.96 -11.95 -2.22
N PRO A 85 -10.27 -11.82 -1.97
CA PRO A 85 -10.80 -10.94 -0.93
C PRO A 85 -10.36 -11.29 0.49
N ASP A 86 -10.02 -12.56 0.75
CA ASP A 86 -9.45 -13.05 2.01
C ASP A 86 -8.10 -12.42 2.35
N ARG A 87 -7.43 -11.82 1.35
CA ARG A 87 -6.08 -11.23 1.47
C ARG A 87 -6.10 -9.71 1.36
N ALA A 88 -7.29 -9.12 1.24
CA ALA A 88 -7.45 -7.70 0.93
C ALA A 88 -6.70 -6.77 1.89
N GLU A 89 -6.69 -7.08 3.19
CA GLU A 89 -5.96 -6.29 4.19
C GLU A 89 -4.44 -6.35 3.96
N SER A 90 -3.86 -7.55 3.84
CA SER A 90 -2.41 -7.72 3.62
C SER A 90 -1.97 -7.10 2.29
N VAL A 91 -2.80 -7.18 1.26
CA VAL A 91 -2.56 -6.53 -0.04
C VAL A 91 -2.65 -5.00 0.09
N ALA A 92 -3.65 -4.46 0.82
CA ALA A 92 -3.78 -3.03 1.07
C ALA A 92 -2.57 -2.46 1.83
N LYS A 93 -2.01 -3.21 2.79
CA LYS A 93 -0.75 -2.86 3.48
C LYS A 93 0.45 -2.76 2.53
N CYS A 94 0.46 -3.53 1.43
CA CYS A 94 1.47 -3.38 0.39
C CYS A 94 1.23 -2.14 -0.47
N VAL A 95 -0.02 -1.88 -0.85
CA VAL A 95 -0.40 -0.69 -1.65
C VAL A 95 -0.07 0.60 -0.90
N LYS A 96 -0.29 0.62 0.42
CA LYS A 96 0.00 1.76 1.31
C LYS A 96 1.41 2.32 1.19
N VAL A 97 2.40 1.46 0.93
CA VAL A 97 3.82 1.85 0.88
C VAL A 97 4.35 2.13 -0.53
N LEU A 98 3.48 2.12 -1.57
CA LEU A 98 3.89 2.39 -2.96
C LEU A 98 4.24 3.86 -3.23
N PHE A 99 3.68 4.80 -2.46
CA PHE A 99 3.92 6.26 -2.57
C PHE A 99 3.86 6.83 -4.00
N ASP A 100 2.94 6.31 -4.83
CA ASP A 100 2.83 6.66 -6.26
C ASP A 100 1.48 7.32 -6.57
N PRO A 101 1.41 8.66 -6.71
CA PRO A 101 0.18 9.35 -7.04
C PRO A 101 -0.44 8.96 -8.39
N SER A 102 0.32 8.33 -9.30
CA SER A 102 -0.20 7.93 -10.62
C SER A 102 -1.24 6.81 -10.54
N ILE A 103 -1.26 6.02 -9.46
CA ILE A 103 -2.23 4.93 -9.26
C ILE A 103 -3.50 5.36 -8.52
N TYR A 104 -3.77 6.67 -8.38
CA TYR A 104 -4.91 7.20 -7.64
C TYR A 104 -6.25 6.58 -8.07
N GLU A 105 -6.47 6.34 -9.37
CA GLU A 105 -7.73 5.82 -9.89
C GLU A 105 -7.96 4.37 -9.42
N ALA A 106 -6.88 3.57 -9.42
CA ALA A 106 -6.92 2.19 -8.96
C ALA A 106 -7.15 2.10 -7.44
N ILE A 107 -6.50 2.96 -6.65
CA ILE A 107 -6.73 3.04 -5.20
C ILE A 107 -8.18 3.49 -4.90
N CYS A 108 -8.68 4.54 -5.58
CA CYS A 108 -10.06 5.01 -5.40
C CYS A 108 -11.08 3.91 -5.70
N SER A 109 -10.88 3.18 -6.81
CA SER A 109 -11.74 2.06 -7.20
C SER A 109 -11.69 0.92 -6.17
N ALA A 110 -10.51 0.63 -5.62
CA ALA A 110 -10.36 -0.37 -4.56
C ALA A 110 -11.06 0.04 -3.26
N ILE A 111 -10.93 1.30 -2.84
CA ILE A 111 -11.63 1.86 -1.66
C ILE A 111 -13.14 1.70 -1.84
N GLU A 112 -13.70 2.10 -2.99
CA GLU A 112 -15.14 1.96 -3.25
C GLU A 112 -15.60 0.51 -3.25
N PHE A 113 -14.78 -0.41 -3.76
CA PHE A 113 -15.11 -1.83 -3.75
C PHE A 113 -15.12 -2.42 -2.33
N TYR A 114 -14.22 -1.95 -1.46
CA TYR A 114 -14.00 -2.52 -0.12
C TYR A 114 -14.72 -1.80 1.01
N MET A 115 -15.15 -0.55 0.85
CA MET A 115 -15.72 0.27 1.94
C MET A 115 -16.97 -0.33 2.59
N GLU A 116 -17.67 -1.24 1.90
CA GLU A 116 -18.84 -1.96 2.43
C GLU A 116 -18.55 -3.43 2.79
N LYS A 117 -17.34 -3.93 2.49
CA LYS A 117 -16.98 -5.36 2.57
C LYS A 117 -15.87 -5.66 3.57
N ASN A 118 -14.87 -4.78 3.66
CA ASN A 118 -13.70 -4.97 4.50
C ASN A 118 -13.18 -3.59 4.96
N ASP A 119 -13.54 -3.21 6.19
CA ASP A 119 -13.18 -1.91 6.75
C ASP A 119 -11.67 -1.78 7.02
N LEU A 120 -10.96 -2.88 7.35
CA LEU A 120 -9.51 -2.85 7.55
C LEU A 120 -8.76 -2.61 6.24
N ALA A 121 -9.14 -3.30 5.16
CA ALA A 121 -8.56 -3.05 3.84
C ALA A 121 -8.85 -1.61 3.37
N THR A 122 -10.08 -1.13 3.61
CA THR A 122 -10.48 0.25 3.29
C THR A 122 -9.65 1.26 4.07
N TYR A 123 -9.47 1.04 5.38
CA TYR A 123 -8.63 1.87 6.24
C TYR A 123 -7.19 1.95 5.73
N GLU A 124 -6.56 0.82 5.43
CA GLU A 124 -5.17 0.78 4.95
C GLU A 124 -5.00 1.50 3.59
N LEU A 125 -5.99 1.38 2.69
CA LEU A 125 -6.00 2.10 1.41
C LEU A 125 -6.17 3.61 1.59
N ILE A 126 -7.08 4.05 2.48
CA ILE A 126 -7.23 5.47 2.83
C ILE A 126 -5.94 6.00 3.44
N PHE A 127 -5.34 5.25 4.36
CA PHE A 127 -4.08 5.62 5.01
C PHE A 127 -2.94 5.77 4.00
N GLY A 128 -2.90 4.91 2.98
CA GLY A 128 -1.96 5.00 1.85
C GLY A 128 -2.12 6.25 0.97
N ILE A 129 -3.19 7.03 1.15
CA ILE A 129 -3.35 8.35 0.54
C ILE A 129 -2.96 9.44 1.55
N THR A 130 -3.40 9.31 2.80
CA THR A 130 -3.35 10.40 3.79
C THR A 130 -2.04 10.55 4.53
N ASP A 131 -1.34 9.44 4.82
CA ASP A 131 -0.12 9.44 5.64
C ASP A 131 1.15 9.20 4.79
N THR A 132 1.12 9.62 3.53
CA THR A 132 2.29 9.55 2.64
C THR A 132 2.92 10.92 2.51
N THR A 133 4.23 10.97 2.31
CA THR A 133 4.96 12.22 2.00
C THR A 133 4.43 12.92 0.75
N ASN A 134 3.73 12.19 -0.12
CA ASN A 134 3.12 12.67 -1.36
C ASN A 134 1.60 12.88 -1.25
N SER A 135 1.02 12.90 -0.05
CA SER A 135 -0.44 13.05 0.16
C SER A 135 -1.02 14.27 -0.55
N ALA A 136 -0.30 15.40 -0.54
CA ALA A 136 -0.69 16.62 -1.25
C ALA A 136 -0.89 16.40 -2.76
N GLU A 137 -0.10 15.53 -3.40
CA GLU A 137 -0.25 15.21 -4.83
C GLU A 137 -1.53 14.40 -5.09
N TYR A 138 -1.91 13.50 -4.18
CA TYR A 138 -3.18 12.79 -4.28
C TYR A 138 -4.38 13.75 -4.17
N PHE A 139 -4.34 14.70 -3.23
CA PHE A 139 -5.44 15.65 -3.02
C PHE A 139 -5.57 16.73 -4.10
N LYS A 140 -4.58 16.90 -4.99
CA LYS A 140 -4.77 17.66 -6.24
C LYS A 140 -5.75 16.98 -7.19
N ASN A 141 -5.98 15.68 -7.03
CA ASN A 141 -6.91 14.94 -7.86
C ASN A 141 -8.36 15.08 -7.35
N LYS A 142 -9.23 15.64 -8.18
CA LYS A 142 -10.65 15.84 -7.87
C LYS A 142 -11.36 14.53 -7.46
N ARG A 143 -11.01 13.40 -8.07
CA ARG A 143 -11.62 12.09 -7.78
C ARG A 143 -11.37 11.65 -6.35
N VAL A 144 -10.15 11.84 -5.86
CA VAL A 144 -9.75 11.52 -4.48
C VAL A 144 -10.55 12.37 -3.49
N VAL A 145 -10.62 13.69 -3.73
CA VAL A 145 -11.37 14.62 -2.88
C VAL A 145 -12.86 14.25 -2.81
N GLU A 146 -13.49 13.99 -3.96
CA GLU A 146 -14.92 13.63 -4.01
C GLU A 146 -15.21 12.30 -3.30
N LEU A 147 -14.35 11.30 -3.47
CA LEU A 147 -14.47 10.02 -2.77
C LEU A 147 -14.37 10.22 -1.25
N PHE A 148 -13.37 10.96 -0.79
CA PHE A 148 -13.16 11.21 0.63
C PHE A 148 -14.32 11.99 1.26
N GLN A 149 -14.88 12.98 0.54
CA GLN A 149 -16.10 13.68 0.97
C GLN A 149 -17.31 12.75 1.07
N ARG A 150 -17.44 11.77 0.16
CA ARG A 150 -18.49 10.74 0.24
C ARG A 150 -18.29 9.86 1.47
N ILE A 151 -17.09 9.33 1.68
CA ILE A 151 -16.80 8.45 2.84
C ILE A 151 -17.02 9.21 4.15
N ARG A 152 -16.66 10.51 4.22
CA ARG A 152 -16.97 11.35 5.40
C ARG A 152 -18.47 11.43 5.68
N LYS A 153 -19.31 11.48 4.64
CA LYS A 153 -20.77 11.61 4.77
C LYS A 153 -21.49 10.27 4.97
N SER A 154 -20.94 9.17 4.45
CA SER A 154 -21.66 7.89 4.33
C SER A 154 -20.86 6.63 4.70
N GLY A 155 -19.60 6.75 5.12
CA GLY A 155 -18.68 5.63 5.36
C GLY A 155 -18.86 4.92 6.71
N GLY A 156 -18.23 3.75 6.84
CA GLY A 156 -18.14 2.98 8.10
C GLY A 156 -17.39 3.74 9.21
N LYS A 157 -17.58 3.33 10.48
CA LYS A 157 -17.13 4.10 11.66
C LYS A 157 -15.63 4.43 11.67
N PHE A 158 -14.74 3.50 11.32
CA PHE A 158 -13.30 3.72 11.40
C PHE A 158 -12.78 4.55 10.21
N SER A 159 -13.25 4.23 9.01
CA SER A 159 -12.90 4.97 7.79
C SER A 159 -13.38 6.43 7.83
N ALA A 160 -14.56 6.69 8.42
CA ALA A 160 -15.09 8.05 8.59
C ALA A 160 -14.28 8.88 9.61
N ALA A 161 -13.90 8.27 10.74
CA ALA A 161 -13.09 8.93 11.77
C ALA A 161 -11.69 9.33 11.24
N LEU A 162 -11.01 8.41 10.53
CA LEU A 162 -9.70 8.71 9.94
C LEU A 162 -9.77 9.89 8.96
N ILE A 163 -10.81 9.93 8.12
CA ILE A 163 -11.00 11.00 7.15
C ILE A 163 -11.35 12.33 7.84
N GLU A 164 -12.10 12.31 8.94
CA GLU A 164 -12.41 13.51 9.72
C GLU A 164 -11.14 14.16 10.30
N ASP A 165 -10.25 13.36 10.90
CA ASP A 165 -8.96 13.83 11.42
C ASP A 165 -8.10 14.46 10.32
N VAL A 166 -8.02 13.81 9.15
CA VAL A 166 -7.23 14.30 8.01
C VAL A 166 -7.75 15.62 7.48
N PHE A 167 -9.07 15.76 7.25
CA PHE A 167 -9.63 17.02 6.78
C PHE A 167 -9.54 18.14 7.82
N ASN A 168 -9.64 17.84 9.11
CA ASN A 168 -9.45 18.84 10.15
C ASN A 168 -8.01 19.39 10.12
N PHE A 169 -7.01 18.51 10.00
CA PHE A 169 -5.61 18.90 9.84
C PHE A 169 -5.37 19.77 8.61
N TYR A 170 -5.91 19.42 7.44
CA TYR A 170 -5.76 20.25 6.23
C TYR A 170 -6.42 21.63 6.38
N ASN A 171 -7.65 21.71 6.92
CA ASN A 171 -8.37 22.97 7.10
C ASN A 171 -7.73 23.91 8.14
N GLU A 172 -7.10 23.36 9.17
CA GLU A 172 -6.35 24.15 10.16
C GLU A 172 -5.07 24.74 9.56
N ASN A 173 -4.38 23.99 8.70
CA ASN A 173 -3.15 24.45 8.05
C ASN A 173 -3.40 25.47 6.92
N GLU A 174 -4.49 25.37 6.16
CA GLU A 174 -4.84 26.41 5.17
C GLU A 174 -5.15 27.78 5.81
N LYS A 175 -5.75 27.79 7.01
CA LYS A 175 -6.04 29.03 7.75
C LYS A 175 -4.77 29.72 8.28
N ASN A 176 -3.75 28.95 8.63
CA ASN A 176 -2.47 29.48 9.12
C ASN A 176 -1.55 30.03 8.02
N ILE A 177 -1.80 29.69 6.75
CA ILE A 177 -1.07 30.22 5.59
C ILE A 177 -1.73 31.50 5.05
N SER A 178 -3.00 31.72 5.39
CA SER A 178 -3.82 32.86 4.93
C SER A 178 -3.95 33.99 5.96
N SER A 179 -3.21 33.90 7.08
CA SER A 179 -3.16 34.88 8.19
C SER A 179 -1.78 35.51 8.29
#